data_AF-A0A3E0Q9Q9-F1
#
_entry.id   AF-A0A3E0Q9Q9-F1
#
_cell.length_a   1.000
_cell.length_b   1.000
_cell.length_c   1.000
_cell.angle_alpha   90.00
_cell.angle_beta   90.00
_cell.angle_gamma   90.00
#
_symmetry.space_group_name_H-M   'P 1'
#
loop_
_entity.id
_entity.type
_entity.pdbx_description
1 polymer ?
#
loop_
_entity_poly.entity_id
_entity_poly.type
_entity_poly.pdbx_seq_one_letter_code
_entity_poly.pdbx_strand_id
1 'polypeptide(L)'
;MGGNAEWGLVAYGRSGDVEVQIDESLSDSEVWELSIETNYGEFRFRILSIETVDRMHEFLNASRSDWDELQLGEFSGEPVLLIADHPPEEQYWVRIVSTSGCVEFRFVDSGLTDLRAAVESARRNLNSE
;
A
#
# COMPACT_ATOMS: atom_id res chain seq x y z
N MET A 1 -10.90 26.82 10.07
CA MET A 1 -10.15 26.20 11.18
C MET A 1 -10.18 24.71 10.93
N GLY A 2 -9.17 24.18 10.24
CA GLY A 2 -9.06 22.73 10.06
C GLY A 2 -8.49 22.16 11.35
N GLY A 3 -9.27 21.37 12.08
CA GLY A 3 -8.69 20.52 13.11
C GLY A 3 -7.67 19.61 12.44
N ASN A 4 -6.50 19.44 13.04
CA ASN A 4 -5.58 18.39 12.59
C ASN A 4 -6.35 17.07 12.69
N ALA A 5 -6.46 16.33 11.58
CA ALA A 5 -6.97 14.98 11.64
C ALA A 5 -6.03 14.20 12.57
N GLU A 6 -6.58 13.67 13.67
CA GLU A 6 -5.85 12.76 14.54
C GLU A 6 -5.99 11.35 13.97
N TRP A 7 -4.88 10.64 13.90
CA TRP A 7 -4.78 9.31 13.31
C TRP A 7 -4.36 8.30 14.39
N GLY A 8 -4.99 7.13 14.39
CA GLY A 8 -4.65 6.02 15.26
C GLY A 8 -4.12 4.85 14.44
N LEU A 9 -2.92 4.37 14.78
CA LEU A 9 -2.35 3.17 14.16
C LEU A 9 -3.19 1.95 14.52
N VAL A 10 -3.76 1.29 13.52
CA VAL A 10 -4.54 0.05 13.68
C VAL A 10 -3.77 -1.18 13.24
N ALA A 11 -2.81 -1.03 12.32
CA ALA A 11 -1.96 -2.14 11.93
C ALA A 11 -0.60 -1.75 11.43
N TYR A 12 0.34 -2.66 11.69
CA TYR A 12 1.73 -2.48 11.37
C TYR A 12 2.36 -3.77 10.85
N GLY A 13 3.16 -3.64 9.80
CA GLY A 13 4.01 -4.70 9.30
C GLY A 13 5.34 -4.18 8.80
N ARG A 14 6.42 -4.88 9.13
CA ARG A 14 7.76 -4.52 8.69
C ARG A 14 8.55 -5.75 8.25
N SER A 15 9.28 -5.60 7.16
CA SER A 15 10.27 -6.57 6.71
C SER A 15 11.39 -5.85 5.99
N GLY A 16 12.65 -6.15 6.35
CA GLY A 16 13.81 -5.46 5.82
C GLY A 16 13.67 -3.94 5.92
N ASP A 17 13.70 -3.30 4.76
CA ASP A 17 13.61 -1.86 4.57
C ASP A 17 12.20 -1.35 4.24
N VAL A 18 11.19 -2.23 4.25
CA VAL A 18 9.80 -1.89 3.93
C VAL A 18 8.94 -1.92 5.20
N GLU A 19 8.22 -0.83 5.45
CA GLU A 19 7.18 -0.75 6.47
C GLU A 19 5.82 -0.48 5.82
N VAL A 20 4.78 -1.14 6.32
CA VAL A 20 3.38 -0.93 5.93
C VAL A 20 2.60 -0.60 7.19
N GLN A 21 1.97 0.58 7.20
CA GLN A 21 1.16 1.08 8.30
C GLN A 21 -0.27 1.34 7.81
N ILE A 22 -1.24 1.02 8.65
CA ILE A 22 -2.64 1.36 8.44
C ILE A 22 -3.11 2.19 9.62
N ASP A 23 -3.61 3.38 9.33
CA ASP A 23 -4.13 4.32 10.31
C ASP A 23 -5.63 4.55 10.09
N GLU A 24 -6.39 4.63 11.18
CA GLU A 24 -7.79 5.05 11.19
C GLU A 24 -7.87 6.53 11.63
N SER A 25 -8.72 7.31 10.98
CA SER A 25 -9.00 8.67 11.43
C SER A 25 -9.82 8.64 12.72
N LEU A 26 -9.28 9.20 13.80
CA LEU A 26 -9.97 9.30 15.11
C LEU A 26 -11.18 10.26 15.06
N SER A 27 -11.24 11.08 14.01
CA SER A 27 -12.35 12.02 13.78
C SER A 27 -13.45 11.47 12.86
N ASP A 28 -13.16 10.40 12.13
CA ASP A 28 -14.04 9.78 11.13
C ASP A 28 -13.58 8.34 10.88
N SER A 29 -14.22 7.37 11.52
CA SER A 29 -13.87 5.94 11.47
C SER A 29 -14.08 5.30 10.09
N GLU A 30 -14.69 6.01 9.14
CA GLU A 30 -14.82 5.53 7.76
C GLU A 30 -13.60 5.90 6.89
N VAL A 31 -12.65 6.67 7.45
CA VAL A 31 -11.46 7.12 6.75
C VAL A 31 -10.24 6.35 7.24
N TRP A 32 -9.57 5.70 6.30
CA TRP A 32 -8.36 4.93 6.52
C TRP A 32 -7.23 5.47 5.67
N GLU A 33 -6.02 5.39 6.19
CA GLU A 33 -4.79 5.75 5.49
C GLU A 33 -3.84 4.54 5.47
N LEU A 34 -3.21 4.30 4.33
CA LEU A 34 -2.17 3.30 4.17
C LEU A 34 -0.86 4.03 3.85
N SER A 35 0.18 3.71 4.62
CA SER A 35 1.53 4.20 4.41
C SER A 35 2.46 3.05 4.05
N ILE A 36 3.22 3.19 2.96
CA ILE A 36 4.30 2.29 2.56
C ILE A 36 5.60 3.09 2.68
N GLU A 37 6.40 2.79 3.69
CA GLU A 37 7.69 3.41 3.91
C GLU A 37 8.80 2.51 3.37
N THR A 38 9.78 3.13 2.72
CA THR A 38 11.01 2.49 2.24
C THR A 38 12.20 3.38 2.60
N ASN A 39 13.43 2.87 2.46
CA ASN A 39 14.64 3.69 2.59
C ASN A 39 14.73 4.87 1.58
N TYR A 40 13.88 4.91 0.55
CA TYR A 40 13.84 5.96 -0.45
C TYR A 40 12.77 7.01 -0.19
N GLY A 41 11.83 6.74 0.71
CA GLY A 41 10.73 7.63 1.04
C GLY A 41 9.46 6.89 1.46
N GLU A 42 8.41 7.67 1.65
CA GLU A 42 7.12 7.23 2.15
C GLU A 42 6.03 7.51 1.10
N PHE A 43 5.15 6.53 0.92
CA PHE A 43 3.92 6.64 0.13
C PHE A 43 2.72 6.53 1.05
N ARG A 44 2.02 7.64 1.26
CA ARG A 44 0.87 7.75 2.16
C ARG A 44 -0.37 8.19 1.40
N PHE A 45 -1.43 7.41 1.46
CA PHE A 45 -2.66 7.65 0.69
C PHE A 45 -3.89 7.05 1.38
N ARG A 46 -5.07 7.55 1.03
CA ARG A 46 -6.33 7.07 1.61
C ARG A 46 -6.74 5.76 0.98
N ILE A 47 -7.23 4.82 1.77
CA ILE A 47 -7.85 3.57 1.29
C ILE A 47 -9.34 3.58 1.62
N LEU A 48 -10.14 2.96 0.75
CA LEU A 48 -11.61 2.99 0.86
C LEU A 48 -12.16 1.97 1.86
N SER A 49 -11.38 0.93 2.16
CA SER A 49 -11.77 -0.17 3.03
C SER A 49 -10.53 -0.86 3.56
N ILE A 50 -10.60 -1.35 4.79
CA ILE A 50 -9.55 -2.15 5.41
C ILE A 50 -9.26 -3.45 4.64
N GLU A 51 -10.27 -3.97 3.92
CA GLU A 51 -10.15 -5.14 3.02
C GLU A 51 -9.14 -4.91 1.88
N THR A 52 -8.74 -3.66 1.63
CA THR A 52 -7.67 -3.32 0.70
C THR A 52 -6.38 -4.06 1.06
N VAL A 53 -6.09 -4.26 2.35
CA VAL A 53 -4.88 -4.97 2.80
C VAL A 53 -4.95 -6.45 2.43
N ASP A 54 -6.11 -7.09 2.57
CA ASP A 54 -6.34 -8.47 2.14
C ASP A 54 -6.20 -8.61 0.62
N ARG A 55 -6.84 -7.71 -0.13
CA ARG A 55 -6.75 -7.67 -1.60
C ARG A 55 -5.32 -7.43 -2.06
N MET A 56 -4.57 -6.57 -1.38
CA MET A 56 -3.16 -6.32 -1.65
C MET A 56 -2.32 -7.58 -1.40
N HIS A 57 -2.56 -8.30 -0.31
CA HIS A 57 -1.88 -9.56 -0.02
C HIS A 57 -2.18 -10.61 -1.09
N GLU A 58 -3.45 -10.83 -1.43
CA GLU A 58 -3.85 -11.75 -2.49
C GLU A 58 -3.22 -11.36 -3.82
N PHE A 59 -3.24 -10.06 -4.13
CA PHE A 59 -2.65 -9.54 -5.35
C PHE A 59 -1.14 -9.82 -5.40
N LEU A 60 -0.38 -9.56 -4.33
CA LEU A 60 1.06 -9.80 -4.31
C LEU A 60 1.45 -11.28 -4.38
N ASN A 61 0.58 -12.20 -3.99
CA ASN A 61 0.87 -13.64 -3.94
C ASN A 61 0.25 -14.44 -5.09
N ALA A 62 -0.58 -13.81 -5.93
CA ALA A 62 -1.11 -14.44 -7.13
C ALA A 62 0.01 -14.70 -8.14
N SER A 63 0.02 -15.89 -8.73
CA SER A 63 0.90 -16.21 -9.86
C SER A 63 0.31 -15.56 -11.12
N ARG A 64 1.06 -14.64 -11.73
CA ARG A 64 0.67 -13.98 -12.98
C ARG A 64 1.75 -14.14 -14.05
N SER A 65 1.30 -14.16 -15.30
CA SER A 65 2.14 -14.17 -16.50
C SER A 65 2.17 -12.83 -17.24
N ASP A 66 1.24 -11.94 -16.90
CA ASP A 66 0.93 -10.74 -17.68
C ASP A 66 0.72 -9.52 -16.75
N TRP A 67 0.64 -8.35 -17.38
CA TRP A 67 0.30 -7.09 -16.72
C TRP A 67 -1.06 -7.17 -16.02
N ASP A 68 -1.12 -6.72 -14.77
CA ASP A 68 -2.35 -6.62 -13.99
C ASP A 68 -2.27 -5.45 -13.01
N GLU A 69 -3.42 -4.93 -12.56
CA GLU A 69 -3.48 -3.79 -11.65
C GLU A 69 -4.59 -3.91 -10.61
N LEU A 70 -4.30 -3.43 -9.41
CA LEU A 70 -5.21 -3.32 -8.28
C LEU A 70 -5.23 -1.88 -7.81
N GLN A 71 -6.41 -1.25 -7.81
CA GLN A 71 -6.57 0.03 -7.12
C GLN A 71 -6.54 -0.18 -5.61
N LEU A 72 -5.56 0.45 -4.95
CA LEU A 72 -5.42 0.44 -3.50
C LEU A 72 -6.25 1.55 -2.86
N GLY A 73 -6.31 2.72 -3.49
CA GLY A 73 -6.93 3.88 -2.88
C GLY A 73 -6.82 5.14 -3.72
N GLU A 74 -6.71 6.28 -3.06
CA GLU A 74 -6.58 7.59 -3.70
C GLU A 74 -5.65 8.55 -2.95
N PHE A 75 -4.99 9.42 -3.71
CA PHE A 75 -4.22 10.54 -3.19
C PHE A 75 -4.62 11.81 -3.93
N SER A 76 -5.14 12.80 -3.21
CA SER A 76 -5.65 14.06 -3.80
C SER A 76 -6.67 13.84 -4.93
N GLY A 77 -7.48 12.78 -4.82
CA GLY A 77 -8.49 12.39 -5.81
C GLY A 77 -7.97 11.59 -7.01
N GLU A 78 -6.67 11.32 -7.08
CA GLU A 78 -6.07 10.47 -8.11
C GLU A 78 -5.92 9.03 -7.60
N PRO A 79 -6.19 8.00 -8.43
CA PRO A 79 -6.11 6.62 -8.00
C PRO A 79 -4.67 6.20 -7.71
N VAL A 80 -4.49 5.49 -6.60
CA VAL A 80 -3.23 4.80 -6.28
C VAL A 80 -3.37 3.35 -6.73
N LEU A 81 -2.48 2.92 -7.63
CA LEU A 81 -2.50 1.59 -8.22
C LEU A 81 -1.31 0.77 -7.74
N LEU A 82 -1.56 -0.49 -7.38
CA LEU A 82 -0.57 -1.55 -7.31
C LEU A 82 -0.58 -2.30 -8.64
N ILE A 83 0.54 -2.29 -9.33
CA ILE A 83 0.68 -2.82 -10.67
C ILE A 83 1.65 -3.99 -10.62
N ALA A 84 1.31 -5.11 -11.25
CA ALA A 84 2.21 -6.24 -11.50
C ALA A 84 2.64 -6.24 -12.97
N ASP A 85 3.92 -6.46 -13.24
CA ASP A 85 4.45 -6.71 -14.58
C ASP A 85 5.52 -7.81 -14.52
N HIS A 86 5.57 -8.58 -15.60
CA HIS A 86 6.23 -9.89 -15.63
C HIS A 86 7.21 -10.17 -16.80
N PRO A 87 7.82 -9.17 -17.48
CA PRO A 87 8.97 -9.47 -18.34
C PRO A 87 10.21 -8.54 -18.19
N PRO A 88 11.44 -9.09 -18.07
CA PRO A 88 11.85 -10.49 -17.87
C PRO A 88 11.88 -10.94 -16.39
N GLU A 89 11.60 -10.05 -15.44
CA GLU A 89 11.65 -10.29 -14.00
C GLU A 89 10.32 -9.87 -13.36
N GLU A 90 9.94 -10.51 -12.25
CA GLU A 90 8.75 -10.13 -11.49
C GLU A 90 8.97 -8.77 -10.83
N GLN A 91 8.15 -7.79 -11.19
CA GLN A 91 8.23 -6.43 -10.65
C GLN A 91 6.83 -5.89 -10.33
N TYR A 92 6.78 -5.13 -9.25
CA TYR A 92 5.56 -4.44 -8.84
C TYR A 92 5.82 -2.95 -8.74
N TRP A 93 4.79 -2.14 -9.00
CA TRP A 93 4.83 -0.71 -8.72
C TRP A 93 3.64 -0.27 -7.91
N VAL A 94 3.89 0.64 -6.98
CA VAL A 94 2.85 1.50 -6.43
C VAL A 94 2.94 2.82 -7.18
N ARG A 95 1.88 3.19 -7.91
CA ARG A 95 1.89 4.32 -8.85
C ARG A 95 0.70 5.23 -8.65
N ILE A 96 0.95 6.53 -8.73
CA ILE A 96 -0.07 7.58 -8.90
C ILE A 96 0.25 8.31 -10.20
N VAL A 97 -0.73 8.42 -11.10
CA VAL A 97 -0.63 9.19 -12.33
C VAL A 97 -1.65 10.32 -12.27
N SER A 98 -1.19 11.54 -12.45
CA SER A 98 -2.03 12.73 -12.54
C SER A 98 -1.71 13.53 -13.81
N THR A 99 -2.49 14.58 -14.05
CA THR A 99 -2.21 15.53 -15.14
C THR A 99 -0.88 16.28 -14.97
N SER A 100 -0.36 16.38 -13.74
CA SER A 100 0.88 17.10 -13.41
C SER A 100 2.13 16.20 -13.37
N GLY A 101 1.97 14.87 -13.40
CA GLY A 101 3.10 13.95 -13.43
C GLY A 101 2.75 12.54 -12.99
N CYS A 102 3.81 11.74 -12.81
CA CYS A 102 3.75 10.38 -12.32
C CYS A 102 4.70 10.24 -11.13
N VAL A 103 4.24 9.62 -10.06
CA VAL A 103 5.07 9.17 -8.95
C VAL A 103 4.91 7.67 -8.84
N GLU A 104 6.01 6.93 -8.82
CA GLU A 104 6.00 5.48 -8.70
C GLU A 104 7.13 4.95 -7.83
N PHE A 105 6.81 3.94 -7.02
CA PHE A 105 7.78 3.15 -6.27
C PHE A 105 7.82 1.76 -6.89
N ARG A 106 9.01 1.35 -7.33
CA ARG A 106 9.24 0.04 -7.94
C ARG A 106 9.79 -0.94 -6.91
N PHE A 107 9.17 -2.12 -6.83
CA PHE A 107 9.58 -3.23 -5.99
C PHE A 107 10.02 -4.40 -6.87
N VAL A 108 11.25 -4.84 -6.66
CA VAL A 108 11.90 -5.98 -7.33
C VAL A 108 12.68 -6.79 -6.30
N ASP A 109 13.00 -8.04 -6.63
CA ASP A 109 13.87 -8.92 -5.85
C ASP A 109 13.55 -8.93 -4.34
N SER A 110 14.53 -8.54 -3.50
CA SER A 110 14.38 -8.49 -2.05
C SER A 110 13.33 -7.45 -1.62
N GLY A 111 13.23 -6.31 -2.31
CA GLY A 111 12.22 -5.30 -2.00
C GLY A 111 10.79 -5.81 -2.21
N LEU A 112 10.58 -6.67 -3.22
CA LEU A 112 9.29 -7.35 -3.40
C LEU A 112 9.04 -8.40 -2.31
N THR A 113 10.06 -9.16 -1.92
CA THR A 113 9.98 -10.13 -0.82
C THR A 113 9.62 -9.44 0.50
N ASP A 114 10.26 -8.31 0.78
CA ASP A 114 10.04 -7.48 1.96
C ASP A 114 8.63 -6.87 1.95
N LEU A 115 8.18 -6.35 0.80
CA LEU A 115 6.81 -5.84 0.66
C LEU A 115 5.77 -6.93 0.94
N ARG A 116 5.92 -8.13 0.37
CA ARG A 116 5.04 -9.28 0.63
C ARG A 116 4.96 -9.60 2.12
N ALA A 117 6.11 -9.67 2.79
CA ALA A 117 6.20 -9.99 4.21
C ALA A 117 5.64 -8.87 5.12
N ALA A 118 5.88 -7.60 4.77
CA ALA A 118 5.35 -6.45 5.49
C ALA A 118 3.82 -6.41 5.39
N VAL A 119 3.25 -6.57 4.19
CA VAL A 119 1.79 -6.65 3.98
C VAL A 119 1.19 -7.83 4.76
N GLU A 120 1.81 -9.01 4.71
CA GLU A 120 1.34 -10.17 5.48
C GLU A 120 1.38 -9.93 6.99
N SER A 121 2.41 -9.23 7.48
CA SER A 121 2.49 -8.85 8.90
C SER A 121 1.38 -7.87 9.28
N ALA A 122 1.16 -6.81 8.50
CA ALA A 122 0.11 -5.83 8.74
C ALA A 122 -1.28 -6.48 8.72
N ARG A 123 -1.53 -7.36 7.74
CA ARG A 123 -2.76 -8.14 7.62
C ARG A 123 -3.04 -9.01 8.85
N ARG A 124 -2.04 -9.74 9.36
CA ARG A 124 -2.20 -10.54 10.58
C ARG A 124 -2.46 -9.68 11.80
N ASN A 125 -1.84 -8.51 11.87
CA ASN A 125 -2.05 -7.57 12.96
C ASN A 125 -3.50 -7.06 13.00
N LEU A 126 -4.08 -6.71 11.84
CA LEU A 126 -5.50 -6.32 11.72
C LEU A 126 -6.47 -7.41 12.19
N ASN A 127 -6.14 -8.68 11.95
CA ASN A 127 -7.00 -9.81 12.30
C ASN A 127 -6.80 -10.32 13.75
N SER A 128 -5.92 -9.69 14.53
CA SER A 128 -5.59 -10.13 15.90
C SER A 128 -6.33 -9.35 16.99
N GLU A 129 -7.15 -8.37 16.63
CA GLU A 129 -8.03 -7.59 17.52
C GLU A 129 -9.46 -8.14 17.53
#